data_AF-A0A538SWU7-F1
#
_entry.id   AF-A0A538SWU7-F1
#
_cell.length_a   1.000
_cell.length_b   1.000
_cell.length_c   1.000
_cell.angle_alpha   90.00
_cell.angle_beta   90.00
_cell.angle_gamma   90.00
#
_symmetry.space_group_name_H-M   'P 1'
#
loop_
_entity.id
_entity.type
_entity.pdbx_description
1 polymer ?
#
loop_
_entity_poly.entity_id
_entity_poly.type
_entity_poly.pdbx_seq_one_letter_code
_entity_poly.pdbx_strand_id
1 'polypeptide(L)' 'MIQSAIGRAVLHEDLARDLARAAMEQVLEGQATPAQIGALAVALRMKGETTSEIAGMAEAMRRRVPPLHTRRSPLL' A
#
# COMPACT_ATOMS: atom_id res chain seq x y z
N MET A 1 -12.09 -1.54 -0.72
CA MET A 1 -11.11 -1.17 0.34
C MET A 1 -10.47 0.18 0.06
N ILE A 2 -9.98 0.43 -1.15
CA ILE A 2 -9.29 1.67 -1.53
C ILE A 2 -10.11 2.94 -1.30
N GLN A 3 -11.41 2.94 -1.60
CA GLN A 3 -12.29 4.10 -1.35
C GLN A 3 -12.39 4.45 0.14
N SER A 4 -12.48 3.44 1.01
CA SER A 4 -12.49 3.64 2.46
C SER A 4 -11.14 4.14 2.97
N ALA A 5 -10.03 3.63 2.43
CA ALA A 5 -8.69 4.11 2.74
C ALA A 5 -8.49 5.57 2.33
N ILE A 6 -8.94 5.97 1.13
CA ILE A 6 -8.91 7.36 0.67
C ILE A 6 -9.73 8.25 1.61
N GLY A 7 -10.98 7.87 1.93
CA GLY A 7 -11.84 8.66 2.80
C GLY A 7 -11.22 8.93 4.17
N ARG A 8 -10.64 7.90 4.80
CA ARG A 8 -9.94 8.04 6.08
C ARG A 8 -8.68 8.90 5.98
N ALA A 9 -7.85 8.66 4.95
CA ALA A 9 -6.63 9.43 4.76
C ALA A 9 -6.90 10.93 4.50
N VAL A 10 -7.97 11.26 3.78
CA VAL A 10 -8.42 12.65 3.57
C VAL A 10 -8.86 13.31 4.88
N LEU A 11 -9.42 12.54 5.82
CA LEU A 11 -9.79 13.00 7.15
C LEU A 11 -8.61 13.03 8.14
N HIS A 12 -7.37 12.84 7.66
CA HIS A 12 -6.17 12.71 8.49
C HIS A 12 -6.24 11.57 9.52
N GLU A 13 -7.04 10.54 9.26
CA GLU A 13 -7.12 9.35 10.09
C GLU A 13 -6.10 8.29 9.65
N ASP A 14 -5.43 7.69 10.62
CA ASP A 14 -4.54 6.57 10.35
C ASP A 14 -5.30 5.33 9.89
N LEU A 15 -4.74 4.65 8.90
CA LEU A 15 -5.27 3.39 8.42
C LEU A 15 -4.72 2.25 9.27
N ALA A 16 -5.60 1.35 9.70
CA ALA A 16 -5.17 0.07 10.24
C ALA A 16 -4.32 -0.67 9.19
N ARG A 17 -3.31 -1.43 9.66
CA ARG A 17 -2.40 -2.18 8.77
C ARG A 17 -3.12 -3.05 7.76
N ASP A 18 -4.20 -3.71 8.17
CA ASP A 18 -5.02 -4.56 7.29
C ASP A 18 -5.77 -3.76 6.22
N LEU A 19 -6.24 -2.55 6.55
CA LEU A 19 -6.88 -1.68 5.58
C LEU A 19 -5.87 -1.16 4.55
N ALA A 20 -4.69 -0.74 5.00
CA ALA A 20 -3.60 -0.31 4.13
C ALA A 20 -3.14 -1.44 3.19
N ARG A 21 -3.00 -2.66 3.74
CA ARG A 21 -2.70 -3.88 2.98
C ARG A 21 -3.78 -4.15 1.94
N ALA A 22 -5.05 -4.18 2.33
CA ALA A 22 -6.15 -4.49 1.43
C ALA A 22 -6.37 -3.42 0.34
N ALA A 23 -6.11 -2.14 0.66
CA ALA A 23 -6.13 -1.08 -0.34
C ALA A 23 -5.03 -1.28 -1.39
N MET A 24 -3.80 -1.61 -0.95
CA MET A 24 -2.68 -1.90 -1.86
C MET A 24 -2.91 -3.19 -2.65
N GLU A 25 -3.57 -4.20 -2.07
CA GLU A 25 -3.99 -5.41 -2.79
C GLU A 25 -4.88 -5.06 -3.99
N GLN A 26 -5.87 -4.17 -3.82
CA GLN A 26 -6.72 -3.72 -4.93
C GLN A 26 -5.95 -2.94 -6.00
N VAL A 27 -4.94 -2.15 -5.61
CA VAL A 27 -4.06 -1.47 -6.57
C VAL A 27 -3.29 -2.49 -7.42
N LEU A 28 -2.68 -3.48 -6.76
CA LEU A 28 -1.86 -4.49 -7.43
C LEU A 28 -2.68 -5.47 -8.28
N GLU A 29 -3.95 -5.68 -7.96
CA GLU A 29 -4.89 -6.51 -8.76
C GLU A 29 -5.51 -5.77 -9.95
N GLY A 30 -5.15 -4.49 -10.17
CA GLY A 30 -5.72 -3.67 -11.22
C GLY A 30 -7.20 -3.32 -11.01
N GLN A 31 -7.70 -3.46 -9.78
CA GLN A 31 -9.09 -3.14 -9.41
C GLN A 31 -9.28 -1.68 -9.00
N ALA A 32 -8.19 -0.92 -8.88
CA ALA A 32 -8.20 0.51 -8.61
C ALA A 32 -8.08 1.32 -9.90
N THR A 33 -8.92 2.34 -10.08
CA THR A 33 -8.78 3.26 -11.21
C THR A 33 -7.56 4.16 -11.04
N PRO A 34 -6.99 4.73 -12.12
CA PRO A 34 -5.89 5.68 -12.02
C PRO A 34 -6.19 6.86 -11.09
N ALA A 35 -7.43 7.34 -11.08
CA ALA A 35 -7.88 8.41 -10.19
C ALA A 35 -7.86 7.97 -8.71
N GLN A 36 -8.25 6.73 -8.39
CA GLN A 36 -8.20 6.20 -7.03
C GLN A 36 -6.76 6.00 -6.54
N ILE A 37 -5.86 5.54 -7.42
CA ILE A 37 -4.44 5.39 -7.10
C ILE A 37 -3.83 6.77 -6.79
N GLY A 38 -4.08 7.77 -7.65
CA GLY A 38 -3.64 9.15 -7.43
C GLY A 38 -4.21 9.75 -6.14
N ALA A 39 -5.50 9.57 -5.89
CA ALA A 39 -6.16 10.06 -4.68
C ALA A 39 -5.57 9.44 -3.41
N LEU A 40 -5.32 8.11 -3.40
CA LEU A 40 -4.69 7.43 -2.27
C LEU A 40 -3.28 7.98 -2.01
N ALA A 41 -2.47 8.14 -3.06
CA ALA A 41 -1.10 8.63 -2.94
C ALA A 41 -1.04 10.07 -2.40
N VAL A 42 -1.89 10.96 -2.91
CA VAL A 42 -1.95 12.35 -2.46
C VAL A 42 -2.49 12.44 -1.02
N ALA A 43 -3.57 11.72 -0.70
CA ALA A 43 -4.14 11.73 0.64
C ALA A 43 -3.15 11.22 1.69
N LEU A 44 -2.45 10.11 1.42
CA LEU A 44 -1.40 9.59 2.29
C LEU A 44 -0.25 10.58 2.47
N ARG A 45 0.19 11.25 1.39
CA ARG A 45 1.24 12.28 1.46
C ARG A 45 0.81 13.48 2.30
N MET A 46 -0.43 13.93 2.16
CA MET A 46 -0.96 15.07 2.92
C MET A 46 -1.12 14.72 4.40
N LYS A 47 -1.57 13.50 4.71
CA LYS A 47 -1.68 13.01 6.08
C LYS A 47 -0.32 12.80 6.75
N GLY A 48 0.64 12.27 5.99
CA GLY A 48 1.86 11.67 6.49
C GLY A 48 1.65 10.17 6.77
N GLU A 49 2.41 9.31 6.08
CA GLU A 49 2.29 7.86 6.24
C GLU A 49 2.88 7.37 7.57
N THR A 50 2.19 6.46 8.24
CA THR A 50 2.71 5.78 9.43
C THR A 50 3.49 4.52 9.05
N THR A 51 4.33 4.04 9.96
CA THR A 51 5.06 2.78 9.78
C THR A 51 4.14 1.58 9.61
N SER A 52 2.98 1.58 10.28
CA SER A 52 1.95 0.53 10.17
C SER A 52 1.33 0.48 8.77
N GLU A 53 1.04 1.65 8.19
CA GLU A 53 0.51 1.79 6.83
C GLU A 53 1.52 1.31 5.79
N ILE A 54 2.77 1.78 5.90
CA ILE A 54 3.87 1.38 5.02
C ILE A 54 4.09 -0.13 5.11
N ALA A 55 4.10 -0.70 6.31
CA ALA A 55 4.25 -2.14 6.51
C ALA A 55 3.12 -2.94 5.86
N GLY A 56 1.86 -2.50 6.01
CA GLY A 56 0.70 -3.16 5.39
C GLY A 56 0.77 -3.13 3.86
N MET A 57 1.10 -1.97 3.28
CA MET A 57 1.29 -1.82 1.83
C MET A 57 2.46 -2.65 1.32
N ALA A 58 3.61 -2.62 1.99
CA ALA A 58 4.79 -3.39 1.61
C ALA A 58 4.55 -4.90 1.69
N GLU A 59 3.74 -5.36 2.65
CA GLU A 59 3.34 -6.77 2.75
C GLU A 59 2.51 -7.20 1.53
N ALA A 60 1.54 -6.39 1.11
CA ALA A 60 0.76 -6.65 -0.11
C ALA A 60 1.64 -6.74 -1.37
N MET A 61 2.67 -5.89 -1.46
CA MET A 61 3.66 -5.92 -2.55
C MET A 61 4.49 -7.19 -2.49
N ARG A 62 5.10 -7.50 -1.33
CA ARG A 62 5.98 -8.68 -1.16
C ARG A 62 5.27 -9.99 -1.47
N ARG A 63 3.97 -10.11 -1.15
CA ARG A 63 3.17 -11.30 -1.48
C ARG A 63 3.00 -11.53 -2.99
N ARG A 64 3.16 -10.50 -3.82
CA ARG A 64 2.98 -10.56 -5.29
C ARG A 64 4.29 -10.49 -6.08
N VAL A 65 5.39 -10.11 -5.45
CA VAL A 65 6.70 -10.08 -6.11
C VAL A 65 7.20 -11.52 -6.31
N PRO A 66 7.55 -11.92 -7.54
CA PRO A 66 8.17 -13.22 -7.79
C PRO A 66 9.48 -13.37 -7.00
N PRO A 67 9.76 -14.55 -6.42
CA PRO A 67 11.00 -14.76 -5.68
C PRO A 67 12.21 -14.62 -6.62
N LEU A 68 13.18 -13.81 -6.20
CA LEU A 68 14.44 -13.66 -6.91
C LEU A 68 15.41 -14.75 -6.46
N HIS A 69 15.82 -15.61 -7.38
CA HIS A 69 16.84 -16.63 -7.13
C HIS A 69 18.22 -16.06 -7.44
N THR A 70 19.04 -15.84 -6.42
CA THR A 70 20.42 -15.34 -6.59
C THR A 70 21.44 -16.48 -6.50
N ARG A 71 22.46 -16.46 -7.38
CA ARG A 71 23.54 -17.46 -7.42
C ARG A 71 24.71 -17.15 -6.47
N ARG A 72 24.71 -15.99 -5.80
CA ARG A 72 25.74 -15.57 -4.83
C ARG A 72 25.18 -15.57 -3.41
N SER A 73 26.00 -16.06 -2.48
CA SER A 73 25.82 -15.93 -1.03
C SER A 73 27.10 -15.33 -0.42
N PRO A 74 27.04 -14.29 0.43
CA PRO A 74 25.87 -13.53 0.86
C PRO A 74 25.57 -12.34 -0.06
N LEU A 75 24.31 -11.90 -0.08
CA LEU A 75 23.91 -10.57 -0.56
C LEU A 75 24.11 -9.54 0.57
N LEU A 76 25.31 -9.51 1.17
CA LEU A 76 25.82 -8.51 2.11
C LEU A 76 27.33 -8.48 1.97
#